data_AF-A0A7Z2V123-F1
#
_entry.id   AF-A0A7Z2V123-F1
#
_cell.length_a   1.000
_cell.length_b   1.000
_cell.length_c   1.000
_cell.angle_alpha   90.00
_cell.angle_beta   90.00
_cell.angle_gamma   90.00
#
_symmetry.space_group_name_H-M   'P 1'
#
loop_
_entity.id
_entity.type
_entity.pdbx_description
1 polymer ?
#
loop_
_entity_poly.entity_id
_entity_poly.type
_entity_poly.pdbx_seq_one_letter_code
_entity_poly.pdbx_strand_id
1 'polypeptide(L)'
;MKSRAGQQGVALITALLVVALSVTASVAMALRSQADIRRTSAVFERDLSRHITMGAEKMVLQLLEQTEGPDELLWETCLSPVLPFEVDGIRMLATLDNMQCRYNLNALAGADEVEQGFFARLVDRVSQESGVTMPSGAELALAVSDWMNPETDDPVYRLAKPARVSGNRSMLLASEITAVSGMTDEAWQALAPYVTAYPGTASPIDMERSSELMQEVFAERGASAEAPWFMRLQLTAEFGERRFYQCTTLDAASGNVILREQTACEP
;
A
#
# COMPACT_ATOMS: atom_id res chain seq x y z
N MET A 1 76.49 30.01 23.39
CA MET A 1 75.19 30.68 23.09
C MET A 1 74.63 30.12 21.79
N LYS A 2 73.77 29.10 21.85
CA LYS A 2 73.08 28.53 20.67
C LYS A 2 71.81 29.35 20.40
N SER A 3 71.53 29.61 19.13
CA SER A 3 70.58 30.60 18.63
C SER A 3 69.13 30.35 19.09
N ARG A 4 68.53 31.34 19.77
CA ARG A 4 67.08 31.38 20.10
C ARG A 4 66.19 31.44 18.85
N ALA A 5 66.72 31.87 17.70
CA ALA A 5 65.97 32.01 16.45
C ALA A 5 65.56 30.67 15.81
N GLY A 6 66.30 29.57 16.06
CA GLY A 6 65.96 28.25 15.51
C GLY A 6 64.83 27.51 16.25
N GLN A 7 64.60 27.83 17.52
CA GLN A 7 63.52 27.20 18.31
C GLN A 7 62.15 27.88 18.13
N GLN A 8 62.11 29.15 17.71
CA GLN A 8 60.86 29.88 17.50
C GLN A 8 60.06 29.38 16.29
N GLY A 9 60.72 28.95 15.21
CA GLY A 9 60.04 28.39 14.03
C GLY A 9 59.40 27.03 14.29
N VAL A 10 60.08 26.15 15.04
CA VAL A 10 59.56 24.82 15.41
C VAL A 10 58.39 24.94 16.39
N ALA A 11 58.46 25.87 17.35
CA ALA A 11 57.37 26.14 18.28
C ALA A 11 56.10 26.65 17.58
N LEU A 12 56.24 27.50 16.56
CA LEU A 12 55.11 28.00 15.79
C LEU A 12 54.45 26.91 14.94
N ILE A 13 55.26 26.09 14.25
CA ILE A 13 54.74 24.99 13.43
C ILE A 13 54.01 23.96 14.29
N THR A 14 54.56 23.61 15.45
CA THR A 14 53.91 22.68 16.38
C THR A 14 52.62 23.26 16.96
N ALA A 15 52.60 24.55 17.33
CA ALA A 15 51.37 25.21 17.77
C ALA A 15 50.29 25.23 16.67
N LEU A 16 50.65 25.57 15.43
CA LEU A 16 49.73 25.56 14.29
C LEU A 16 49.20 24.15 13.99
N LEU A 17 50.05 23.12 14.07
CA LEU A 17 49.64 21.74 13.88
C LEU A 17 48.64 21.29 14.95
N VAL A 18 48.90 21.60 16.22
CA VAL A 18 47.99 21.26 17.33
C VAL A 18 46.66 21.98 17.17
N VAL A 19 46.65 23.26 16.76
CA VAL A 19 45.42 24.01 16.49
C VAL A 19 44.67 23.41 15.31
N ALA A 20 45.35 23.10 14.20
CA ALA A 20 44.74 22.49 13.03
C ALA A 20 44.08 21.14 13.38
N LEU A 21 44.78 20.27 14.13
CA LEU A 21 44.24 18.99 14.60
C LEU A 21 43.05 19.18 15.56
N SER A 22 43.11 20.17 16.45
CA SER A 22 42.02 20.47 17.39
C SER A 22 40.78 20.96 16.66
N VAL A 23 40.95 21.83 15.66
CA VAL A 23 39.85 22.35 14.82
C VAL A 23 39.25 21.23 13.98
N THR A 24 40.05 20.40 13.31
CA THR A 24 39.53 19.30 12.49
C THR A 24 38.78 18.27 13.34
N ALA A 25 39.30 17.93 14.52
CA ALA A 25 38.60 17.06 15.48
C ALA A 25 37.26 17.67 15.92
N SER A 26 37.25 18.96 16.28
CA SER A 26 36.02 19.66 16.71
C SER A 26 34.97 19.73 15.61
N VAL A 27 35.37 20.04 14.37
CA VAL A 27 34.47 20.05 13.20
C VAL A 27 33.93 18.65 12.91
N ALA A 28 34.77 17.61 12.95
CA ALA A 28 34.33 16.23 12.76
C ALA A 28 33.31 15.80 13.83
N MET A 29 33.53 16.16 15.09
CA MET A 29 32.59 15.91 16.18
C MET A 29 31.26 16.66 15.96
N ALA A 30 31.30 17.93 15.55
CA ALA A 30 30.10 18.71 15.28
C ALA A 30 29.28 18.14 14.12
N LEU A 31 29.94 17.74 13.02
CA LEU A 31 29.27 17.09 11.89
C LEU A 31 28.64 15.75 12.29
N ARG A 32 29.35 14.94 13.09
CA ARG A 32 28.81 13.69 13.63
C ARG A 32 27.59 13.93 14.51
N SER A 33 27.66 14.90 15.42
CA SER A 33 26.54 15.28 16.29
C SER A 33 25.31 15.69 15.48
N GLN A 34 25.48 16.52 14.43
CA GLN A 34 24.37 16.89 13.55
C GLN A 34 23.78 15.67 12.81
N ALA A 35 24.61 14.74 12.35
CA ALA A 35 24.14 13.52 11.72
C ALA A 35 23.37 12.62 12.70
N ASP A 36 23.85 12.49 13.94
CA ASP A 36 23.19 11.72 14.99
C ASP A 36 21.84 12.34 15.39
N ILE A 37 21.77 13.68 15.47
CA ILE A 37 20.50 14.41 15.71
C ILE A 37 19.51 14.12 14.58
N ARG A 38 19.91 14.31 13.31
CA ARG A 38 19.02 14.06 12.15
C ARG A 38 18.50 12.62 12.12
N ARG A 39 19.39 11.66 12.40
CA ARG A 39 19.02 10.24 12.46
C ARG A 39 18.01 9.98 13.58
N THR A 40 18.25 10.53 14.76
CA THR A 40 17.36 10.37 15.92
C THR A 40 16.01 11.01 15.66
N SER A 41 15.96 12.23 15.11
CA SER A 41 14.72 12.90 14.70
C SER A 41 13.94 12.08 13.69
N ALA A 42 14.60 11.52 12.67
CA ALA A 42 13.94 10.69 11.67
C ALA A 42 13.32 9.40 12.24
N VAL A 43 13.99 8.77 13.21
CA VAL A 43 13.44 7.60 13.91
C VAL A 43 12.23 8.03 14.76
N PHE A 44 12.36 9.12 15.51
CA PHE A 44 11.28 9.63 16.35
C PHE A 44 10.04 10.03 15.54
N GLU A 45 10.21 10.76 14.43
CA GLU A 45 9.11 11.13 13.52
C GLU A 45 8.38 9.90 12.98
N ARG A 46 9.12 8.85 12.58
CA ARG A 46 8.53 7.60 12.09
C ARG A 46 7.72 6.89 13.18
N ASP A 47 8.24 6.83 14.40
CA ASP A 47 7.55 6.17 15.50
C ASP A 47 6.34 6.98 15.98
N LEU A 48 6.45 8.30 16.04
CA LEU A 48 5.32 9.18 16.36
C LEU A 48 4.23 9.09 15.28
N SER A 49 4.62 9.10 14.00
CA SER A 49 3.69 8.92 12.89
C SER A 49 2.88 7.63 13.04
N ARG A 50 3.53 6.50 13.35
CA ARG A 50 2.85 5.21 13.56
C ARG A 50 1.80 5.28 14.66
N HIS A 51 2.12 5.91 15.79
CA HIS A 51 1.18 6.01 16.91
C HIS A 51 0.00 6.93 16.58
N ILE A 52 0.28 8.06 15.95
CA ILE A 52 -0.76 9.02 15.56
C ILE A 52 -1.68 8.43 14.48
N THR A 53 -1.15 7.74 13.47
CA THR A 53 -1.98 7.08 12.46
C THR A 53 -2.84 5.97 13.06
N MET A 54 -2.35 5.23 14.07
CA MET A 54 -3.19 4.25 14.80
C MET A 54 -4.32 4.94 15.59
N GLY A 55 -4.06 6.08 16.21
CA GLY A 55 -5.12 6.87 16.89
C GLY A 55 -6.14 7.43 15.90
N ALA A 56 -5.66 8.00 14.79
CA ALA A 56 -6.48 8.52 13.71
C ALA A 56 -7.36 7.42 13.07
N GLU A 57 -6.83 6.22 12.87
CA GLU A 57 -7.59 5.06 12.38
C GLU A 57 -8.77 4.75 13.30
N LYS A 58 -8.57 4.80 14.63
CA LYS A 58 -9.65 4.58 15.60
C LYS A 58 -10.73 5.66 15.56
N MET A 59 -10.33 6.92 15.33
CA MET A 59 -11.28 8.00 15.10
C MET A 59 -12.13 7.76 13.84
N VAL A 60 -11.49 7.35 12.74
CA VAL A 60 -12.22 7.03 11.49
C VAL A 60 -13.14 5.83 11.69
N LEU A 61 -12.68 4.77 12.36
CA LEU A 61 -13.52 3.61 12.68
C LEU A 61 -14.77 4.00 13.49
N GLN A 62 -14.63 4.89 14.47
CA GLN A 62 -15.78 5.37 15.24
C GLN A 62 -16.78 6.18 14.39
N LEU A 63 -16.34 6.83 13.31
CA LEU A 63 -17.23 7.48 12.35
C LEU A 63 -17.95 6.44 11.48
N LEU A 64 -17.24 5.39 11.07
CA LEU A 64 -17.81 4.31 10.26
C LEU A 64 -18.82 3.45 11.02
N GLU A 65 -18.60 3.22 12.32
CA GLU A 65 -19.55 2.52 13.19
C GLU A 65 -20.91 3.24 13.33
N GLN A 66 -20.98 4.52 12.97
CA GLN A 66 -22.23 5.29 12.96
C GLN A 66 -23.00 5.19 11.64
N THR A 67 -22.43 4.54 10.63
CA THR A 67 -23.02 4.35 9.30
C THR A 67 -23.59 2.94 9.19
N GLU A 68 -24.86 2.82 8.76
CA GLU A 68 -25.55 1.52 8.69
C GLU A 68 -25.09 0.66 7.50
N GLY A 69 -24.51 1.27 6.46
CA GLY A 69 -23.98 0.55 5.30
C GLY A 69 -23.45 1.45 4.17
N PRO A 70 -23.01 0.87 3.04
CA PRO A 70 -22.44 1.62 1.92
C PRO A 70 -23.42 2.63 1.30
N ASP A 71 -24.73 2.40 1.38
CA ASP A 71 -25.76 3.28 0.82
C ASP A 71 -25.84 4.63 1.53
N GLU A 72 -25.39 4.71 2.79
CA GLU A 72 -25.36 5.94 3.57
C GLU A 72 -24.07 6.76 3.36
N LEU A 73 -23.15 6.27 2.54
CA LEU A 73 -21.93 7.01 2.19
C LEU A 73 -22.31 8.28 1.42
N LEU A 74 -21.88 9.42 1.96
CA LEU A 74 -22.22 10.76 1.46
C LEU A 74 -21.47 11.17 0.17
N TRP A 75 -20.65 10.28 -0.40
CA TRP A 75 -19.83 10.58 -1.56
C TRP A 75 -20.28 9.77 -2.79
N GLU A 76 -20.13 10.40 -3.96
CA GLU A 76 -20.66 9.90 -5.24
C GLU A 76 -19.74 8.91 -5.96
N THR A 77 -18.50 8.74 -5.51
CA THR A 77 -17.50 7.86 -6.14
C THR A 77 -16.99 6.81 -5.16
N CYS A 78 -16.13 5.90 -5.59
CA CYS A 78 -15.57 4.88 -4.70
C CYS A 78 -14.63 5.43 -3.63
N LEU A 79 -14.14 6.66 -3.81
CA LEU A 79 -13.15 7.28 -2.95
C LEU A 79 -13.77 8.50 -2.25
N SER A 80 -13.65 8.55 -0.93
CA SER A 80 -14.08 9.69 -0.16
C SER A 80 -13.30 10.96 -0.57
N PRO A 81 -13.88 12.16 -0.37
CA PRO A 81 -13.09 13.38 -0.34
C PRO A 81 -11.94 13.25 0.66
N VAL A 82 -10.84 13.97 0.41
CA VAL A 82 -9.74 14.05 1.38
C VAL A 82 -10.24 14.74 2.63
N LEU A 83 -10.15 14.07 3.78
CA LEU A 83 -10.55 14.57 5.08
C LEU A 83 -9.31 15.07 5.83
N PRO A 84 -9.05 16.40 5.89
CA PRO A 84 -7.97 16.94 6.69
C PRO A 84 -8.39 17.07 8.16
N PHE A 85 -7.49 16.73 9.07
CA PHE A 85 -7.64 16.97 10.51
C PHE A 85 -6.27 17.10 11.16
N GLU A 86 -6.22 17.47 12.44
CA GLU A 86 -4.97 17.60 13.19
C GLU A 86 -5.01 16.72 14.44
N VAL A 87 -3.89 16.05 14.71
CA VAL A 87 -3.66 15.30 15.95
C VAL A 87 -2.36 15.79 16.54
N ASP A 88 -2.40 16.34 17.76
CA ASP A 88 -1.23 16.90 18.45
C ASP A 88 -0.42 17.91 17.61
N GLY A 89 -1.12 18.73 16.80
CA GLY A 89 -0.51 19.73 15.92
C GLY A 89 0.15 19.16 14.66
N ILE A 90 -0.01 17.86 14.39
CA ILE A 90 0.41 17.21 13.15
C ILE A 90 -0.77 17.13 12.21
N ARG A 91 -0.57 17.63 11.00
CA ARG A 91 -1.58 17.60 9.94
C ARG A 91 -1.73 16.17 9.42
N MET A 92 -2.96 15.71 9.43
CA MET A 92 -3.38 14.40 8.98
C MET A 92 -4.32 14.54 7.78
N LEU A 93 -4.20 13.63 6.83
CA LEU A 93 -5.14 13.47 5.72
C LEU A 93 -5.66 12.04 5.74
N ALA A 94 -6.98 11.87 5.68
CA ALA A 94 -7.63 10.57 5.52
C ALA A 94 -8.37 10.49 4.18
N THR A 95 -8.30 9.32 3.54
CA THR A 95 -9.18 8.94 2.43
C THR A 95 -9.66 7.52 2.64
N LEU A 96 -10.96 7.29 2.42
CA LEU A 96 -11.61 5.99 2.48
C LEU A 96 -11.99 5.54 1.08
N ASP A 97 -11.70 4.29 0.77
CA ASP A 97 -11.94 3.66 -0.51
C ASP A 97 -12.87 2.45 -0.29
N ASN A 98 -14.06 2.50 -0.90
CA ASN A 98 -15.03 1.41 -0.85
C ASN A 98 -14.53 0.25 -1.72
N MET A 99 -14.12 -0.85 -1.08
CA MET A 99 -13.54 -1.98 -1.79
C MET A 99 -14.57 -2.74 -2.64
N GLN A 100 -15.88 -2.52 -2.43
CA GLN A 100 -16.94 -3.09 -3.28
C GLN A 100 -17.00 -2.45 -4.67
N CYS A 101 -16.25 -1.38 -4.95
CA CYS A 101 -16.19 -0.82 -6.30
C CYS A 101 -15.29 -1.59 -7.28
N ARG A 102 -14.52 -2.54 -6.76
CA ARG A 102 -13.52 -3.30 -7.50
C ARG A 102 -13.77 -4.78 -7.31
N TYR A 103 -13.34 -5.56 -8.29
CA TYR A 103 -13.47 -7.00 -8.24
C TYR A 103 -12.55 -7.60 -7.17
N ASN A 104 -13.11 -8.36 -6.23
CA ASN A 104 -12.33 -9.06 -5.21
C ASN A 104 -11.66 -10.29 -5.82
N LEU A 105 -10.33 -10.28 -5.98
CA LEU A 105 -9.57 -11.41 -6.54
C LEU A 105 -9.78 -12.70 -5.75
N ASN A 106 -10.05 -12.61 -4.45
CA ASN A 106 -10.30 -13.79 -3.62
C ASN A 106 -11.62 -14.50 -3.96
N ALA A 107 -12.51 -13.88 -4.73
CA ALA A 107 -13.70 -14.54 -5.26
C ALA A 107 -13.36 -15.69 -6.23
N LEU A 108 -12.16 -15.68 -6.83
CA LEU A 108 -11.69 -16.76 -7.70
C LEU A 108 -11.25 -18.02 -6.93
N ALA A 109 -11.11 -17.95 -5.60
CA ALA A 109 -10.73 -19.10 -4.79
C ALA A 109 -11.88 -20.12 -4.75
N GLY A 110 -11.81 -21.15 -5.60
CA GLY A 110 -12.88 -22.14 -5.74
C GLY A 110 -14.10 -21.62 -6.51
N ALA A 111 -13.93 -20.58 -7.33
CA ALA A 111 -14.98 -20.04 -8.19
C ALA A 111 -15.51 -21.08 -9.19
N ASP A 112 -16.82 -20.96 -9.50
CA ASP A 112 -17.43 -21.66 -10.63
C ASP A 112 -17.12 -20.97 -11.98
N GLU A 113 -17.58 -21.57 -13.07
CA GLU A 113 -17.38 -21.03 -14.43
C GLU A 113 -18.03 -19.66 -14.62
N VAL A 114 -19.10 -19.35 -13.87
CA VAL A 114 -19.82 -18.08 -13.98
C VAL A 114 -18.96 -16.96 -13.39
N GLU A 115 -18.45 -17.15 -12.18
CA GLU A 115 -17.60 -16.18 -11.49
C GLU A 115 -16.27 -15.97 -12.23
N GLN A 116 -15.63 -17.07 -12.69
CA GLN A 116 -14.44 -16.97 -13.56
C GLN A 116 -14.74 -16.22 -14.85
N GLY A 117 -15.92 -16.43 -15.44
CA GLY A 117 -16.36 -15.74 -16.64
C GLY A 117 -16.53 -14.23 -16.46
N PHE A 118 -16.97 -13.76 -15.29
CA PHE A 118 -17.05 -12.33 -14.99
C PHE A 118 -15.65 -11.69 -14.93
N PHE A 119 -14.72 -12.31 -14.20
CA PHE A 119 -13.35 -11.82 -14.14
C PHE A 119 -12.66 -11.87 -15.52
N ALA A 120 -12.90 -12.93 -16.29
CA ALA A 120 -12.35 -13.03 -17.63
C ALA A 120 -12.79 -11.86 -18.54
N ARG A 121 -14.08 -11.51 -18.51
CA ARG A 121 -14.59 -10.35 -19.26
C ARG A 121 -13.98 -9.03 -18.79
N LEU A 122 -13.75 -8.88 -17.48
CA LEU A 122 -13.06 -7.70 -16.93
C LEU A 122 -11.66 -7.56 -17.55
N VAL A 123 -10.86 -8.63 -17.50
CA VAL A 123 -9.48 -8.63 -18.02
C VAL A 123 -9.46 -8.35 -19.53
N ASP A 124 -10.33 -9.00 -20.31
CA ASP A 124 -10.40 -8.80 -21.75
C ASP A 124 -10.80 -7.36 -22.11
N ARG A 125 -11.76 -6.77 -21.37
CA ARG A 125 -12.20 -5.38 -21.54
C ARG A 125 -11.07 -4.39 -21.22
N VAL A 126 -10.37 -4.60 -20.10
CA VAL A 126 -9.22 -3.76 -19.70
C VAL A 126 -8.08 -3.88 -20.72
N SER A 127 -7.80 -5.08 -21.24
CA SER A 127 -6.80 -5.28 -22.31
C SER A 127 -7.16 -4.52 -23.58
N GLN A 128 -8.44 -4.57 -23.97
CA GLN A 128 -8.92 -3.86 -25.15
C GLN A 128 -8.81 -2.34 -25.01
N GLU A 129 -9.21 -1.77 -23.87
CA GLU A 129 -9.20 -0.31 -23.66
C GLU A 129 -7.79 0.26 -23.45
N SER A 130 -6.95 -0.45 -22.71
CA SER A 130 -5.58 -0.02 -22.43
C SER A 130 -4.62 -0.30 -23.59
N GLY A 131 -4.93 -1.26 -24.46
CA GLY A 131 -4.02 -1.76 -25.50
C GLY A 131 -2.84 -2.58 -24.95
N VAL A 132 -2.87 -2.93 -23.66
CA VAL A 132 -1.81 -3.72 -23.01
C VAL A 132 -2.02 -5.20 -23.31
N THR A 133 -0.94 -5.87 -23.72
CA THR A 133 -0.94 -7.33 -23.92
C THR A 133 -1.02 -8.02 -22.57
N MET A 134 -2.06 -8.82 -22.36
CA MET A 134 -2.26 -9.63 -21.15
C MET A 134 -2.59 -11.07 -21.57
N PRO A 135 -2.43 -12.07 -20.68
CA PRO A 135 -3.06 -13.37 -20.87
C PRO A 135 -4.55 -13.19 -21.09
N SER A 136 -5.19 -14.15 -21.79
CA SER A 136 -6.65 -14.08 -21.92
C SER A 136 -7.30 -14.09 -20.54
N GLY A 137 -8.45 -13.43 -20.40
CA GLY A 137 -9.13 -13.36 -19.11
C GLY A 137 -9.41 -14.73 -18.49
N ALA A 138 -9.71 -15.74 -19.32
CA ALA A 138 -9.92 -17.12 -18.88
C ALA A 138 -8.64 -17.78 -18.35
N GLU A 139 -7.50 -17.59 -19.04
CA GLU A 139 -6.20 -18.10 -18.58
C GLU A 139 -5.79 -17.44 -17.27
N LEU A 140 -5.98 -16.12 -17.14
CA LEU A 140 -5.65 -15.40 -15.92
C LEU A 140 -6.56 -15.78 -14.76
N ALA A 141 -7.87 -15.99 -15.00
CA ALA A 141 -8.80 -16.47 -13.98
C ALA A 141 -8.35 -17.80 -13.35
N LEU A 142 -7.98 -18.76 -14.21
CA LEU A 142 -7.47 -20.06 -13.79
C LEU A 142 -6.14 -19.92 -13.05
N ALA A 143 -5.20 -19.15 -13.59
CA ALA A 143 -3.89 -18.94 -12.97
C ALA A 143 -3.99 -18.30 -11.57
N VAL A 144 -4.93 -17.37 -11.37
CA VAL A 144 -5.20 -16.75 -10.07
C VAL A 144 -5.86 -17.73 -9.10
N SER A 145 -6.83 -18.53 -9.57
CA SER A 145 -7.45 -19.59 -8.75
C SER A 145 -6.40 -20.62 -8.29
N ASP A 146 -5.57 -21.11 -9.23
CA ASP A 146 -4.51 -22.08 -8.94
C ASP A 146 -3.42 -21.50 -8.04
N TRP A 147 -3.09 -20.21 -8.17
CA TRP A 147 -2.15 -19.53 -7.28
C TRP A 147 -2.59 -19.58 -5.80
N MET A 148 -3.90 -19.52 -5.53
CA MET A 148 -4.46 -19.53 -4.19
C MET A 148 -4.75 -20.93 -3.65
N ASN A 149 -4.83 -21.95 -4.51
CA ASN A 149 -5.26 -23.29 -4.13
C ASN A 149 -4.10 -24.12 -3.51
N PRO A 150 -4.17 -24.53 -2.22
CA PRO A 150 -3.14 -25.36 -1.61
C PRO A 150 -3.05 -26.78 -2.17
N GLU A 151 -4.08 -27.26 -2.88
CA GLU A 151 -4.07 -28.57 -3.54
C GLU A 151 -3.40 -28.52 -4.92
N THR A 152 -3.29 -27.33 -5.52
CA THR A 152 -2.59 -27.13 -6.80
C THR A 152 -1.11 -26.88 -6.53
N ASP A 153 -0.24 -27.78 -6.97
CA ASP A 153 1.21 -27.63 -6.90
C ASP A 153 1.82 -27.38 -8.28
N ASP A 154 1.62 -26.16 -8.80
CA ASP A 154 2.03 -25.81 -10.16
C ASP A 154 3.58 -25.76 -10.28
N PRO A 155 4.19 -26.62 -11.13
CA PRO A 155 5.64 -26.62 -11.33
C PRO A 155 6.19 -25.31 -11.91
N VAL A 156 5.37 -24.46 -12.55
CA VAL A 156 5.81 -23.22 -13.18
C VAL A 156 6.56 -22.31 -12.20
N TYR A 157 6.09 -22.23 -10.96
CA TYR A 157 6.67 -21.36 -9.93
C TYR A 157 8.01 -21.87 -9.42
N ARG A 158 8.17 -23.20 -9.30
CA ARG A 158 9.43 -23.84 -8.89
C ARG A 158 10.50 -23.78 -9.98
N LEU A 159 10.07 -23.77 -11.23
CA LEU A 159 10.95 -23.65 -12.40
C LEU A 159 11.32 -22.18 -12.72
N ALA A 160 10.64 -21.21 -12.08
CA ALA A 160 10.95 -19.78 -12.24
C ALA A 160 12.36 -19.44 -11.74
N LYS A 161 12.86 -18.26 -12.15
CA LYS A 161 14.16 -17.73 -11.71
C LYS A 161 13.97 -16.31 -11.15
N PRO A 162 14.13 -16.10 -9.83
CA PRO A 162 14.42 -17.10 -8.79
C PRO A 162 13.26 -18.10 -8.61
N ALA A 163 13.57 -19.31 -8.15
CA ALA A 163 12.57 -20.32 -7.85
C ALA A 163 11.71 -19.87 -6.67
N ARG A 164 10.40 -20.08 -6.78
CA ARG A 164 9.40 -19.69 -5.78
C ARG A 164 8.27 -20.71 -5.72
N VAL A 165 7.29 -20.46 -4.86
CA VAL A 165 6.08 -21.29 -4.70
C VAL A 165 4.84 -20.46 -5.00
N SER A 166 3.74 -21.15 -5.25
CA SER A 166 2.40 -20.56 -5.27
C SER A 166 2.04 -19.95 -3.91
N GLY A 167 1.04 -19.07 -3.89
CA GLY A 167 0.55 -18.45 -2.66
C GLY A 167 -0.08 -19.48 -1.72
N ASN A 168 -0.86 -20.43 -2.25
CA ASN A 168 -1.58 -21.47 -1.50
C ASN A 168 -2.49 -20.91 -0.39
N ARG A 169 -2.95 -19.66 -0.57
CA ARG A 169 -3.89 -18.94 0.28
C ARG A 169 -4.56 -17.84 -0.54
N SER A 170 -5.67 -17.32 -0.03
CA SER A 170 -6.24 -16.06 -0.47
C SER A 170 -5.22 -14.91 -0.38
N MET A 171 -5.32 -13.97 -1.32
CA MET A 171 -4.50 -12.76 -1.37
C MET A 171 -4.85 -11.83 -0.21
N LEU A 172 -3.83 -11.24 0.41
CA LEU A 172 -3.95 -10.17 1.41
C LEU A 172 -4.00 -8.80 0.72
N LEU A 173 -3.32 -8.68 -0.42
CA LEU A 173 -3.26 -7.48 -1.26
C LEU A 173 -3.50 -7.85 -2.71
N ALA A 174 -4.14 -6.98 -3.48
CA ALA A 174 -4.41 -7.25 -4.88
C ALA A 174 -3.12 -7.30 -5.71
N SER A 175 -2.11 -6.52 -5.34
CA SER A 175 -0.77 -6.52 -5.94
C SER A 175 -0.05 -7.87 -5.87
N GLU A 176 -0.50 -8.82 -5.02
CA GLU A 176 0.00 -10.20 -5.08
C GLU A 176 -0.25 -10.87 -6.43
N ILE A 177 -1.20 -10.38 -7.24
CA ILE A 177 -1.45 -10.87 -8.60
C ILE A 177 -0.21 -10.73 -9.51
N THR A 178 0.70 -9.80 -9.21
CA THR A 178 1.98 -9.65 -9.94
C THR A 178 2.86 -10.89 -9.85
N ALA A 179 2.66 -11.73 -8.82
CA ALA A 179 3.34 -13.01 -8.68
C ALA A 179 2.66 -14.14 -9.47
N VAL A 180 1.47 -13.94 -10.04
CA VAL A 180 0.78 -14.96 -10.82
C VAL A 180 1.46 -15.12 -12.19
N SER A 181 1.55 -16.36 -12.65
CA SER A 181 2.14 -16.67 -13.96
C SER A 181 1.42 -15.91 -15.08
N GLY A 182 2.18 -15.31 -15.98
CA GLY A 182 1.65 -14.52 -17.10
C GLY A 182 1.37 -13.05 -16.78
N MET A 183 1.43 -12.62 -15.52
CA MET A 183 1.28 -11.21 -15.16
C MET A 183 2.54 -10.40 -15.48
N THR A 184 2.36 -9.17 -15.96
CA THR A 184 3.44 -8.18 -16.17
C THR A 184 3.15 -6.91 -15.39
N ASP A 185 4.15 -6.04 -15.24
CA ASP A 185 3.99 -4.76 -14.54
C ASP A 185 3.00 -3.85 -15.28
N GLU A 186 2.99 -3.85 -16.61
CA GLU A 186 2.06 -3.09 -17.44
C GLU A 186 0.63 -3.62 -17.31
N ALA A 187 0.48 -4.95 -17.30
CA ALA A 187 -0.81 -5.62 -17.08
C ALA A 187 -1.38 -5.27 -15.70
N TRP A 188 -0.55 -5.31 -14.67
CA TRP A 188 -0.93 -4.90 -13.32
C TRP A 188 -1.33 -3.42 -13.27
N GLN A 189 -0.56 -2.50 -13.87
CA GLN A 189 -0.92 -1.08 -13.89
C GLN A 189 -2.26 -0.82 -14.58
N ALA A 190 -2.59 -1.57 -15.63
CA ALA A 190 -3.88 -1.47 -16.31
C ALA A 190 -5.03 -2.06 -15.48
N LEU A 191 -4.79 -3.18 -14.80
CA LEU A 191 -5.83 -3.92 -14.06
C LEU A 191 -6.07 -3.39 -12.64
N ALA A 192 -5.05 -2.84 -11.97
CA ALA A 192 -5.09 -2.43 -10.56
C ALA A 192 -6.29 -1.55 -10.17
N PRO A 193 -6.71 -0.55 -10.99
CA PRO A 193 -7.86 0.29 -10.65
C PRO A 193 -9.20 -0.46 -10.55
N TYR A 194 -9.27 -1.70 -11.06
CA TYR A 194 -10.49 -2.48 -11.16
C TYR A 194 -10.53 -3.70 -10.24
N VAL A 195 -9.44 -3.99 -9.53
CA VAL A 195 -9.31 -5.18 -8.68
C VAL A 195 -8.90 -4.82 -7.26
N THR A 196 -9.31 -5.66 -6.32
CA THR A 196 -9.00 -5.52 -4.90
C THR A 196 -8.83 -6.91 -4.28
N ALA A 197 -8.37 -6.95 -3.03
CA ALA A 197 -8.31 -8.19 -2.27
C ALA A 197 -8.77 -7.93 -0.83
N TYR A 198 -9.77 -8.67 -0.38
CA TYR A 198 -10.22 -8.71 1.00
C TYR A 198 -10.68 -10.12 1.39
N PRO A 199 -10.76 -10.46 2.68
CA PRO A 199 -11.15 -11.80 3.11
C PRO A 199 -12.55 -12.22 2.63
N GLY A 200 -12.67 -13.46 2.18
CA GLY A 200 -13.92 -14.04 1.67
C GLY A 200 -13.90 -14.27 0.16
N THR A 201 -14.88 -15.01 -0.32
CA THR A 201 -15.05 -15.38 -1.74
C THR A 201 -16.19 -14.62 -2.43
N ALA A 202 -16.86 -13.72 -1.71
CA ALA A 202 -17.83 -12.82 -2.29
C ALA A 202 -17.13 -11.63 -2.96
N SER A 203 -17.69 -11.19 -4.09
CA SER A 203 -17.29 -9.95 -4.78
C SER A 203 -18.54 -9.13 -5.17
N PRO A 204 -19.32 -8.60 -4.20
CA PRO A 204 -20.34 -7.60 -4.49
C PRO A 204 -19.72 -6.39 -5.20
N ILE A 205 -20.41 -5.88 -6.22
CA ILE A 205 -19.99 -4.69 -6.96
C ILE A 205 -20.97 -3.55 -6.66
N ASP A 206 -20.47 -2.42 -6.17
CA ASP A 206 -21.25 -1.18 -5.97
C ASP A 206 -21.50 -0.52 -7.34
N MET A 207 -22.64 -0.84 -7.95
CA MET A 207 -22.98 -0.37 -9.29
C MET A 207 -23.28 1.13 -9.37
N GLU A 208 -23.54 1.80 -8.23
CA GLU A 208 -23.83 3.23 -8.19
C GLU A 208 -22.56 4.06 -8.31
N ARG A 209 -21.49 3.63 -7.60
CA ARG A 209 -20.25 4.41 -7.46
C ARG A 209 -19.08 3.91 -8.32
N SER A 210 -19.14 2.66 -8.77
CA SER A 210 -18.07 2.05 -9.58
C SER A 210 -17.85 2.76 -10.91
N SER A 211 -16.68 2.57 -11.53
CA SER A 211 -16.38 3.11 -12.86
C SER A 211 -17.31 2.55 -13.94
N GLU A 212 -17.45 3.28 -15.05
CA GLU A 212 -18.29 2.87 -16.19
C GLU A 212 -17.92 1.46 -16.69
N LEU A 213 -16.63 1.14 -16.79
CA LEU A 213 -16.16 -0.19 -17.18
C LEU A 213 -16.68 -1.28 -16.24
N MET A 214 -16.61 -1.06 -14.93
CA MET A 214 -17.13 -2.01 -13.94
C MET A 214 -18.64 -2.16 -14.06
N GLN A 215 -19.36 -1.07 -14.27
CA GLN A 215 -20.80 -1.11 -14.47
C GLN A 215 -21.17 -1.92 -15.74
N GLU A 216 -20.45 -1.74 -16.84
CA GLU A 216 -20.67 -2.50 -18.08
C GLU A 216 -20.40 -4.00 -17.90
N VAL A 217 -19.25 -4.37 -17.33
CA VAL A 217 -18.82 -5.77 -17.21
C VAL A 217 -19.71 -6.57 -16.25
N PHE A 218 -20.20 -5.92 -15.19
CA PHE A 218 -20.97 -6.55 -14.12
C PHE A 218 -22.47 -6.23 -14.16
N ALA A 219 -22.99 -5.60 -15.22
CA ALA A 219 -24.42 -5.25 -15.36
C ALA A 219 -25.37 -6.45 -15.21
N GLU A 220 -24.96 -7.63 -15.68
CA GLU A 220 -25.76 -8.87 -15.60
C GLU A 220 -25.53 -9.66 -14.31
N ARG A 221 -24.65 -9.18 -13.42
CA ARG A 221 -24.40 -9.83 -12.13
C ARG A 221 -25.59 -9.57 -11.21
N GLY A 222 -26.19 -10.64 -10.69
CA GLY A 222 -27.21 -10.53 -9.65
C GLY A 222 -26.63 -9.94 -8.35
N ALA A 223 -27.48 -9.34 -7.54
CA ALA A 223 -27.07 -8.91 -6.20
C ALA A 223 -26.59 -10.11 -5.39
N SER A 224 -25.45 -9.94 -4.69
CA SER A 224 -24.91 -10.98 -3.81
C SER A 224 -25.77 -11.11 -2.56
N ALA A 225 -26.02 -12.34 -2.11
CA ALA A 225 -26.69 -12.59 -0.83
C ALA A 225 -25.81 -12.17 0.37
N GLU A 226 -24.48 -12.24 0.20
CA GLU A 226 -23.49 -11.73 1.15
C GLU A 226 -22.85 -10.46 0.58
N ALA A 227 -22.99 -9.35 1.32
CA ALA A 227 -22.41 -8.06 0.94
C ALA A 227 -21.36 -7.63 1.98
N PRO A 228 -20.21 -8.31 2.07
CA PRO A 228 -19.16 -7.91 3.01
C PRO A 228 -18.73 -6.48 2.71
N TRP A 229 -18.70 -5.63 3.73
CA TRP A 229 -18.41 -4.22 3.58
C TRP A 229 -16.99 -3.91 4.07
N PHE A 230 -16.03 -4.09 3.17
CA PHE A 230 -14.64 -3.74 3.43
C PHE A 230 -14.31 -2.35 2.89
N MET A 231 -13.54 -1.61 3.65
CA MET A 231 -13.00 -0.30 3.25
C MET A 231 -11.50 -0.25 3.42
N ARG A 232 -10.86 0.52 2.55
CA ARG A 232 -9.44 0.80 2.63
C ARG A 232 -9.23 2.24 3.07
N LEU A 233 -8.65 2.41 4.24
CA LEU A 233 -8.31 3.70 4.84
C LEU A 233 -6.84 4.02 4.58
N GLN A 234 -6.58 5.11 3.86
CA GLN A 234 -5.26 5.70 3.78
C GLN A 234 -5.15 6.91 4.71
N LEU A 235 -4.17 6.87 5.61
CA LEU A 235 -3.79 7.98 6.47
C LEU A 235 -2.43 8.52 6.03
N THR A 236 -2.33 9.84 5.90
CA THR A 236 -1.07 10.54 5.65
C THR A 236 -0.79 11.49 6.81
N ALA A 237 0.35 11.33 7.48
CA ALA A 237 0.85 12.25 8.49
C ALA A 237 1.93 13.15 7.89
N GLU A 238 1.77 14.47 8.00
CA GLU A 238 2.70 15.46 7.46
C GLU A 238 3.60 16.04 8.56
N PHE A 239 4.91 15.80 8.46
CA PHE A 239 5.96 16.32 9.35
C PHE A 239 6.86 17.27 8.55
N GLY A 240 6.47 18.55 8.49
CA GLY A 240 7.13 19.53 7.63
C GLY A 240 7.05 19.10 6.16
N GLU A 241 8.19 18.77 5.55
CA GLU A 241 8.27 18.29 4.16
C GLU A 241 8.13 16.76 4.03
N ARG A 242 8.10 16.02 5.15
CA ARG A 242 8.05 14.56 5.15
C ARG A 242 6.62 14.09 5.28
N ARG A 243 6.27 13.07 4.50
CA ARG A 243 4.98 12.39 4.56
C ARG A 243 5.18 10.94 4.96
N PHE A 244 4.36 10.49 5.90
CA PHE A 244 4.29 9.09 6.30
C PHE A 244 2.90 8.57 6.00
N TYR A 245 2.84 7.35 5.48
CA TYR A 245 1.61 6.74 5.03
C TYR A 245 1.29 5.52 5.87
N GLN A 246 0.01 5.33 6.14
CA GLN A 246 -0.54 4.08 6.63
C GLN A 246 -1.72 3.68 5.76
N CYS A 247 -1.68 2.48 5.20
CA CYS A 247 -2.81 1.84 4.56
C CYS A 247 -3.44 0.83 5.52
N THR A 248 -4.75 0.86 5.66
CA THR A 248 -5.47 -0.04 6.55
C THR A 248 -6.68 -0.62 5.83
N THR A 249 -6.78 -1.94 5.77
CA THR A 249 -8.00 -2.64 5.33
C THR A 249 -8.86 -2.90 6.56
N LEU A 250 -10.10 -2.46 6.50
CA LEU A 250 -11.07 -2.47 7.59
C LEU A 250 -12.30 -3.24 7.15
N ASP A 251 -12.84 -4.08 8.04
CA ASP A 251 -14.22 -4.52 7.95
C ASP A 251 -15.10 -3.41 8.57
N ALA A 252 -15.79 -2.66 7.72
CA ALA A 252 -16.59 -1.53 8.15
C ALA A 252 -17.87 -1.95 8.89
N ALA A 253 -18.37 -3.16 8.64
CA ALA A 253 -19.55 -3.67 9.35
C ALA A 253 -19.22 -4.07 10.79
N SER A 254 -18.01 -4.58 11.05
CA SER A 254 -17.60 -5.04 12.38
C SER A 254 -16.63 -4.09 13.11
N GLY A 255 -16.12 -3.06 12.44
CA GLY A 255 -15.10 -2.14 12.98
C GLY A 255 -13.71 -2.77 13.14
N ASN A 256 -13.49 -3.96 12.58
CA ASN A 256 -12.26 -4.72 12.75
C ASN A 256 -11.19 -4.31 11.74
N VAL A 257 -9.94 -4.24 12.21
CA VAL A 257 -8.77 -4.02 11.36
C VAL A 257 -8.28 -5.37 10.84
N ILE A 258 -8.28 -5.54 9.52
CA ILE A 258 -7.86 -6.78 8.86
C ILE A 258 -6.36 -6.76 8.60
N LEU A 259 -5.87 -5.67 7.99
CA LEU A 259 -4.47 -5.51 7.61
C LEU A 259 -4.06 -4.06 7.81
N ARG A 260 -2.85 -3.84 8.34
CA ARG A 260 -2.24 -2.51 8.47
C ARG A 260 -0.83 -2.53 7.91
N GLU A 261 -0.55 -1.57 7.03
CA GLU A 261 0.75 -1.41 6.40
C GLU A 261 1.23 0.03 6.51
N GLN A 262 2.54 0.22 6.70
CA GLN A 262 3.17 1.53 6.84
C GLN A 262 3.69 2.02 5.48
N THR A 263 2.78 2.04 4.51
CA THR A 263 2.97 2.42 3.11
C THR A 263 1.71 3.09 2.59
N ALA A 264 1.80 3.74 1.43
CA ALA A 264 0.62 4.19 0.70
C ALA A 264 -0.19 2.96 0.26
N CYS A 265 -1.51 3.13 0.17
CA CYS A 265 -2.37 2.08 -0.35
C CYS A 265 -2.02 1.75 -1.81
N GLU A 266 -2.20 0.48 -2.20
CA GLU A 266 -2.12 0.11 -3.61
C GLU A 266 -3.24 0.82 -4.40
N PRO A 267 -2.96 1.18 -5.67
CA PRO A 267 -3.84 1.98 -6.51
C PRO A 267 -5.20 1.33 -6.79
#